data_AF-A0A6B2LY54-F1
#
_entry.id   AF-A0A6B2LY54-F1
#
_cell.length_a   1.000
_cell.length_b   1.000
_cell.length_c   1.000
_cell.angle_alpha   90.00
_cell.angle_beta   90.00
_cell.angle_gamma   90.00
#
_symmetry.space_group_name_H-M   'P 1'
#
loop_
_entity.id
_entity.type
_entity.pdbx_description
1 polymer ?
#
loop_
_entity_poly.entity_id
_entity_poly.type
_entity_poly.pdbx_seq_one_letter_code
_entity_poly.pdbx_strand_id
1 'polypeptide(L)'
;MELSEDIDIPEIIPVMTLRDTVLFPHAVMPLFIFEQRYREMIADILKSHRLFAIFNEDTDSETEGQEEPPAKMGTVGVVRAAHQNPDGTSNLALQGIIRVRLLEVVQESPYRLVRIETCPCEESDEDNDSYSINRNQILSHLEKQPELTRGLPEEYVQFLQSLEQTGPFIDVAIHSICHDPAIKQRLLETLSLGHRYEIFEQFLIKEEARLDLFDKLQGSTRDDEIELN
;
A
#
# COMPACT_ATOMS: atom_id res chain seq x y z
N MET A 1 -3.34 9.45 17.81
CA MET A 1 -2.38 8.45 18.30
C MET A 1 -1.03 8.86 17.75
N GLU A 2 -0.16 9.43 18.57
CA GLU A 2 1.16 9.90 18.16
C GLU A 2 1.98 8.71 17.64
N LEU A 3 2.25 8.69 16.33
CA LEU A 3 3.08 7.68 15.66
C LEU A 3 4.56 8.10 15.71
N SER A 4 5.02 8.57 16.85
CA SER A 4 6.44 8.84 17.13
C SER A 4 6.98 7.82 18.13
N GLU A 5 6.93 6.54 17.77
CA GLU A 5 7.99 5.65 18.24
C GLU A 5 9.13 5.88 17.25
N ASP A 6 10.27 6.40 17.72
CA ASP A 6 11.53 6.41 16.96
C ASP A 6 11.95 4.96 16.71
N ILE A 7 11.31 4.34 15.72
CA ILE A 7 11.66 2.99 15.25
C ILE A 7 12.97 3.15 14.49
N ASP A 8 14.06 2.69 15.11
CA ASP A 8 15.36 2.63 14.46
C ASP A 8 15.30 1.58 13.33
N ILE A 9 15.47 2.04 12.09
CA ILE A 9 15.35 1.21 10.90
C ILE A 9 16.75 0.70 10.53
N PRO A 10 16.99 -0.62 10.58
CA PRO A 10 18.28 -1.18 10.18
C PRO A 10 18.61 -0.86 8.73
N GLU A 11 19.87 -0.55 8.45
CA GLU A 11 20.36 -0.29 7.09
C GLU A 11 20.21 -1.51 6.17
N ILE A 12 20.33 -2.72 6.75
CA ILE A 12 20.12 -4.00 6.07
C ILE A 12 18.87 -4.65 6.67
N ILE A 13 17.89 -4.94 5.84
CA ILE A 13 16.61 -5.48 6.29
C ILE A 13 16.20 -6.72 5.46
N PRO A 14 15.56 -7.73 6.09
CA PRO A 14 14.89 -8.78 5.35
C PRO A 14 13.72 -8.25 4.52
N VAL A 15 13.48 -8.88 3.37
CA VAL A 15 12.43 -8.46 2.43
C VAL A 15 11.59 -9.60 1.93
N MET A 16 10.32 -9.30 1.65
CA MET A 16 9.50 -10.08 0.73
C MET A 16 9.39 -9.31 -0.58
N THR A 17 9.69 -9.98 -1.69
CA THR A 17 9.34 -9.46 -3.01
C THR A 17 8.07 -10.17 -3.45
N LEU A 18 7.01 -9.40 -3.68
CA LEU A 18 5.68 -9.92 -3.93
C LEU A 18 5.14 -9.32 -5.22
N ARG A 19 4.59 -10.16 -6.09
CA ARG A 19 3.96 -9.71 -7.33
C ARG A 19 2.68 -8.93 -7.06
N ASP A 20 2.46 -7.87 -7.82
CA ASP A 20 1.27 -7.01 -7.80
C ASP A 20 0.91 -6.48 -6.39
N THR A 21 1.90 -6.33 -5.51
CA THR A 21 1.71 -6.03 -4.10
C THR A 21 2.49 -4.80 -3.67
N VAL A 22 1.77 -3.79 -3.19
CA VAL A 22 2.34 -2.51 -2.73
C VAL A 22 1.79 -2.17 -1.34
N LEU A 23 2.70 -2.06 -0.36
CA LEU A 23 2.38 -1.58 0.98
C LEU A 23 2.67 -0.09 1.06
N PHE A 24 1.73 0.70 1.58
CA PHE A 24 1.94 2.11 1.89
C PHE A 24 2.24 2.31 3.38
N PRO A 25 2.93 3.39 3.77
CA PRO A 25 3.03 3.79 5.17
C PRO A 25 1.65 3.91 5.83
N HIS A 26 1.60 3.63 7.14
CA HIS A 26 0.42 3.62 8.01
C HIS A 26 -0.63 2.54 7.71
N ALA A 27 -0.72 2.06 6.46
CA ALA A 27 -1.63 1.00 6.07
C ALA A 27 -1.27 -0.34 6.72
N VAL A 28 -2.27 -1.20 6.90
CA VAL A 28 -2.11 -2.54 7.47
C VAL A 28 -2.42 -3.58 6.39
N MET A 29 -1.45 -4.45 6.13
CA MET A 29 -1.57 -5.56 5.18
C MET A 29 -1.62 -6.89 5.93
N PRO A 30 -2.71 -7.66 5.83
CA PRO A 30 -2.75 -9.04 6.31
C PRO A 30 -1.92 -9.92 5.37
N LEU A 31 -1.09 -10.79 5.94
CA LEU A 31 -0.24 -11.72 5.18
C LEU A 31 -0.39 -13.15 5.71
N PHE A 32 -0.50 -14.09 4.79
CA PHE A 32 -0.45 -15.52 5.07
C PHE A 32 0.90 -16.08 4.61
N ILE A 33 1.70 -16.52 5.57
CA ILE A 33 3.08 -16.95 5.38
C ILE A 33 3.13 -18.47 5.32
N PHE A 34 3.37 -19.01 4.14
CA PHE A 34 3.44 -20.45 3.89
C PHE A 34 4.78 -20.88 3.30
N GLU A 35 5.47 -20.02 2.53
CA GLU A 35 6.77 -20.34 1.95
C GLU A 35 7.85 -20.53 3.01
N GLN A 36 8.70 -21.55 2.83
CA GLN A 36 9.72 -21.91 3.81
C GLN A 36 10.70 -20.78 4.11
N ARG A 37 11.19 -20.07 3.08
CA ARG A 37 12.10 -18.91 3.24
C ARG A 37 11.49 -17.81 4.11
N TYR A 38 10.21 -17.52 3.92
CA TYR A 38 9.52 -16.49 4.69
C TYR A 38 9.15 -16.97 6.09
N ARG A 39 8.88 -18.26 6.30
CA ARG A 39 8.70 -18.82 7.66
C ARG A 39 9.95 -18.67 8.50
N GLU A 40 11.12 -18.93 7.91
CA GLU A 40 12.42 -18.71 8.56
C GLU A 40 12.65 -17.22 8.86
N MET A 41 12.42 -16.36 7.86
CA MET A 41 12.50 -14.91 8.02
C MET A 41 11.61 -14.38 9.16
N ILE A 42 10.34 -14.80 9.20
CA ILE A 42 9.40 -14.38 10.25
C ILE A 42 9.86 -14.88 11.63
N ALA A 43 10.35 -16.11 11.74
CA ALA A 43 10.87 -16.64 13.00
C ALA A 43 12.08 -15.86 13.54
N ASP A 44 12.90 -15.30 12.66
CA ASP A 44 14.06 -14.48 13.03
C ASP A 44 13.66 -13.06 13.43
N ILE A 45 12.85 -12.36 12.62
CA ILE A 45 12.47 -10.97 12.91
C ILE A 45 11.59 -10.84 14.16
N LEU A 46 10.79 -11.87 14.49
CA LEU A 46 9.96 -11.87 15.70
C LEU A 46 10.78 -11.92 16.99
N LYS A 47 12.07 -12.33 16.91
CA LYS A 47 13.01 -12.32 18.03
C LYS A 47 13.84 -11.02 18.10
N SER A 48 13.76 -10.16 17.08
CA SER A 48 14.56 -8.93 16.96
C SER A 48 13.67 -7.68 16.94
N HIS A 49 13.75 -6.89 15.86
CA HIS A 49 13.07 -5.61 15.69
C HIS A 49 11.65 -5.73 15.11
N ARG A 50 11.22 -6.93 14.67
CA ARG A 50 9.90 -7.17 14.05
C ARG A 50 9.65 -6.36 12.78
N LEU A 51 10.72 -5.93 12.10
CA LEU A 51 10.65 -5.15 10.86
C LEU A 51 11.06 -6.02 9.68
N PHE A 52 10.38 -5.84 8.55
CA PHE A 52 10.83 -6.30 7.24
C PHE A 52 10.23 -5.39 6.16
N ALA A 53 10.79 -5.39 4.96
CA ALA A 53 10.26 -4.58 3.86
C ALA A 53 9.45 -5.42 2.86
N ILE A 54 8.43 -4.78 2.28
CA ILE A 54 7.71 -5.27 1.11
C ILE A 54 8.17 -4.48 -0.10
N PHE A 55 8.60 -5.19 -1.14
CA PHE A 55 8.83 -4.65 -2.47
C PHE A 55 7.89 -5.33 -3.46
N ASN A 56 7.36 -4.57 -4.41
CA ASN A 56 6.69 -5.16 -5.56
C ASN A 56 7.73 -5.84 -6.47
N GLU A 57 7.32 -6.86 -7.21
CA GLU A 57 8.17 -7.44 -8.26
C GLU A 57 8.26 -6.49 -9.47
N ASP A 58 9.48 -6.21 -9.94
CA ASP A 58 9.76 -5.44 -11.15
C ASP A 58 9.80 -6.37 -12.37
N THR A 59 8.62 -6.61 -12.95
CA THR A 59 8.48 -7.53 -14.10
C THR A 59 9.16 -7.04 -15.37
N ASP A 60 9.53 -5.76 -15.43
CA ASP A 60 10.20 -5.15 -16.58
C ASP A 60 11.73 -5.14 -16.43
N SER A 61 12.25 -5.66 -15.31
CA SER A 61 13.68 -5.76 -15.07
C SER A 61 14.35 -6.75 -16.04
N GLU A 62 15.29 -6.25 -16.84
CA GLU A 62 16.12 -7.06 -17.75
C GLU A 62 17.30 -7.77 -17.02
N THR A 63 17.27 -7.82 -15.68
CA THR A 63 18.40 -8.33 -14.89
C THR A 63 18.46 -9.86 -14.97
N GLU A 64 19.26 -10.37 -15.90
CA GLU A 64 19.48 -11.81 -16.05
C GLU A 64 19.94 -12.46 -14.74
N GLY A 65 19.20 -13.47 -14.29
CA GLY A 65 19.58 -14.32 -13.16
C GLY A 65 19.11 -13.87 -11.77
N GLN A 66 18.36 -12.77 -11.66
CA GLN A 66 17.65 -12.42 -10.42
C GLN A 66 16.24 -13.00 -10.45
N GLU A 67 15.96 -13.96 -9.58
CA GLU A 67 14.59 -14.43 -9.34
C GLU A 67 13.80 -13.33 -8.61
N GLU A 68 12.61 -12.98 -9.08
CA GLU A 68 11.73 -11.97 -8.45
C GLU A 68 12.45 -10.64 -8.19
N PRO A 69 12.94 -9.92 -9.22
CA PRO A 69 13.66 -8.67 -9.02
C PRO A 69 12.78 -7.64 -8.28
N PRO A 70 13.23 -7.05 -7.18
CA PRO A 70 12.45 -6.06 -6.44
C PRO A 70 12.40 -4.71 -7.15
N ALA A 71 11.25 -4.03 -7.06
CA ALA A 71 11.10 -2.64 -7.48
C ALA A 71 12.07 -1.71 -6.74
N LYS A 72 12.32 -0.53 -7.31
CA LYS A 72 13.27 0.46 -6.76
C LYS A 72 12.84 1.01 -5.41
N MET A 73 11.53 1.08 -5.15
CA MET A 73 10.99 1.51 -3.88
C MET A 73 10.04 0.48 -3.30
N GLY A 74 10.09 0.37 -1.98
CA GLY A 74 9.22 -0.47 -1.17
C GLY A 74 8.90 0.23 0.14
N THR A 75 8.33 -0.52 1.07
CA THR A 75 7.94 0.00 2.38
C THR A 75 8.41 -0.93 3.47
N VAL A 76 9.12 -0.39 4.46
CA VAL A 76 9.40 -1.09 5.71
C VAL A 76 8.11 -1.13 6.51
N GLY A 77 7.74 -2.32 6.98
CA GLY A 77 6.63 -2.52 7.88
C GLY A 77 7.05 -3.13 9.21
N VAL A 78 6.23 -2.94 10.23
CA VAL A 78 6.34 -3.58 11.54
C VAL A 78 5.25 -4.63 11.72
N VAL A 79 5.63 -5.81 12.20
CA VAL A 79 4.66 -6.86 12.53
C VAL A 79 3.90 -6.47 13.80
N ARG A 80 2.63 -6.07 13.64
CA ARG A 80 1.75 -5.70 14.76
C ARG A 80 1.13 -6.92 15.44
N ALA A 81 0.74 -7.92 14.67
CA ALA A 81 0.24 -9.19 15.17
C ALA A 81 0.80 -10.35 14.34
N ALA A 82 1.08 -11.48 14.98
CA ALA A 82 1.48 -12.70 14.33
C ALA A 82 0.90 -13.90 15.09
N HIS A 83 0.36 -14.86 14.35
CA HIS A 83 -0.14 -16.13 14.88
C HIS A 83 0.44 -17.27 14.04
N GLN A 84 1.24 -18.12 14.69
CA GLN A 84 1.77 -19.32 14.06
C GLN A 84 0.75 -20.45 14.19
N ASN A 85 0.40 -21.05 13.05
CA ASN A 85 -0.52 -22.18 12.97
C ASN A 85 0.21 -23.49 13.34
N PRO A 86 -0.52 -24.56 13.73
CA PRO A 86 0.09 -25.85 14.07
C PRO A 86 0.85 -26.54 12.94
N ASP A 87 0.51 -26.25 11.68
CA ASP A 87 1.25 -26.72 10.48
C ASP A 87 2.54 -25.92 10.22
N GLY A 88 2.78 -24.89 11.03
CA GLY A 88 3.93 -24.01 11.00
C GLY A 88 3.84 -22.85 10.00
N THR A 89 2.73 -22.70 9.27
CA THR A 89 2.38 -21.47 8.55
C THR A 89 2.09 -20.34 9.55
N SER A 90 1.96 -19.09 9.10
CA SER A 90 1.64 -17.97 9.99
C SER A 90 0.71 -16.97 9.35
N ASN A 91 -0.24 -16.45 10.13
CA ASN A 91 -1.01 -15.26 9.77
C ASN A 91 -0.42 -14.07 10.49
N LEU A 92 -0.16 -12.97 9.79
CA LEU A 92 0.37 -11.75 10.39
C LEU A 92 -0.31 -10.48 9.86
N ALA A 93 -0.29 -9.43 10.67
CA ALA A 93 -0.68 -8.09 10.29
C ALA A 93 0.57 -7.21 10.26
N LEU A 94 0.94 -6.77 9.07
CA LEU A 94 2.08 -5.88 8.83
C LEU A 94 1.59 -4.45 8.68
N GLN A 95 2.05 -3.53 9.52
CA GLN A 95 1.77 -2.10 9.34
C GLN A 95 2.94 -1.42 8.65
N GLY A 96 2.69 -0.72 7.54
CA GLY A 96 3.70 0.11 6.88
C GLY A 96 4.17 1.25 7.79
N ILE A 97 5.47 1.51 7.80
CA ILE A 97 6.12 2.54 8.61
C ILE A 97 6.66 3.65 7.72
N ILE A 98 7.54 3.30 6.78
CA ILE A 98 8.21 4.29 5.93
C ILE A 98 8.54 3.70 4.57
N ARG A 99 8.55 4.57 3.56
CA ARG A 99 9.07 4.25 2.23
C ARG A 99 10.58 4.10 2.29
N VAL A 100 11.10 3.17 1.50
CA VAL A 100 12.53 2.92 1.37
C VAL A 100 12.91 2.71 -0.09
N ARG A 101 14.12 3.15 -0.43
CA ARG A 101 14.77 2.86 -1.71
C ARG A 101 15.69 1.66 -1.55
N LEU A 102 15.61 0.74 -2.49
CA LEU A 102 16.56 -0.36 -2.61
C LEU A 102 17.92 0.18 -3.10
N LEU A 103 18.98 -0.09 -2.34
CA LEU A 103 20.35 0.25 -2.74
C LEU A 103 21.09 -0.96 -3.30
N GLU A 104 21.05 -2.09 -2.59
CA GLU A 104 21.73 -3.32 -3.02
C GLU A 104 21.05 -4.57 -2.45
N VAL A 105 21.13 -5.69 -3.17
CA VAL A 105 20.82 -7.01 -2.62
C VAL A 105 22.08 -7.55 -1.95
N VAL A 106 22.03 -7.74 -0.63
CA VAL A 106 23.18 -8.18 0.19
C VAL A 106 23.26 -9.70 0.24
N GLN A 107 22.11 -10.37 0.23
CA GLN A 107 22.00 -11.82 0.38
C GLN A 107 20.70 -12.32 -0.26
N GLU A 108 20.71 -13.51 -0.85
CA GLU A 108 19.51 -14.18 -1.40
C GLU A 108 18.96 -15.31 -0.51
N SER A 109 19.84 -16.08 0.13
CA SER A 109 19.49 -17.29 0.88
C SER A 109 19.98 -17.20 2.34
N PRO A 110 19.22 -17.68 3.34
CA PRO A 110 17.96 -18.45 3.25
C PRO A 110 16.72 -17.62 2.88
N TYR A 111 16.81 -16.31 3.04
CA TYR A 111 15.86 -15.33 2.55
C TYR A 111 16.61 -14.05 2.19
N ARG A 112 15.98 -13.20 1.37
CA ARG A 112 16.62 -12.02 0.81
C ARG A 112 16.84 -10.94 1.87
N LEU A 113 18.07 -10.43 1.92
CA LEU A 113 18.44 -9.23 2.67
C LEU A 113 18.86 -8.15 1.68
N VAL A 114 18.42 -6.93 1.92
CA VAL A 114 18.78 -5.78 1.09
C VAL A 114 19.27 -4.62 1.93
N ARG A 115 20.12 -3.78 1.35
CA ARG A 115 20.45 -2.46 1.90
C ARG A 115 19.43 -1.44 1.42
N ILE A 116 18.95 -0.61 2.34
CA ILE A 116 17.92 0.40 2.08
C ILE A 116 18.36 1.80 2.48
N GLU A 117 17.75 2.78 1.83
CA GLU A 117 17.74 4.18 2.24
C GLU A 117 16.31 4.58 2.58
N THR A 118 16.09 5.23 3.72
CA THR A 118 14.76 5.76 4.09
C THR A 118 14.41 6.96 3.21
N CYS A 119 13.20 6.97 2.66
CA CYS A 119 12.71 8.05 1.81
C CYS A 119 11.40 8.61 2.40
N PRO A 120 11.47 9.45 3.46
CA PRO A 120 10.27 10.04 4.03
C PRO A 120 9.49 10.87 3.00
N CYS A 121 8.21 11.13 3.29
CA CYS A 121 7.40 12.01 2.47
C CYS A 121 8.01 13.42 2.46
N GLU A 122 8.07 14.03 1.27
CA GLU A 122 8.44 15.43 1.13
C GLU A 122 7.19 16.27 1.35
N GLU A 123 7.03 16.76 2.59
CA GLU A 123 5.98 17.69 2.98
C GLU A 123 6.60 19.09 3.15
N SER A 124 5.94 20.11 2.61
CA SER A 124 6.31 21.51 2.83
C SER A 124 5.33 22.11 3.84
N ASP A 125 5.86 22.71 4.91
CA ASP A 125 5.04 23.44 5.89
C ASP A 125 4.28 24.62 5.25
N GLU A 126 4.78 25.16 4.14
CA GLU A 126 4.16 26.27 3.39
C GLU A 126 2.87 25.84 2.66
N ASP A 127 2.66 24.54 2.47
CA ASP A 127 1.55 23.98 1.68
C ASP A 127 0.36 23.49 2.54
N ASN A 128 0.37 23.72 3.86
CA ASN A 128 -0.60 23.10 4.77
C ASN A 128 -2.08 23.41 4.42
N ASP A 129 -2.36 24.65 3.99
CA ASP A 129 -3.69 25.03 3.50
C ASP A 129 -4.08 24.28 2.22
N SER A 130 -3.12 24.05 1.31
CA SER A 130 -3.33 23.26 0.10
C SER A 130 -3.61 21.79 0.42
N TYR A 131 -2.87 21.21 1.35
CA TYR A 131 -3.05 19.81 1.77
C TYR A 131 -4.40 19.56 2.43
N SER A 132 -4.91 20.50 3.22
CA SER A 132 -6.25 20.38 3.81
C SER A 132 -7.37 20.49 2.76
N ILE A 133 -7.21 21.32 1.72
CA ILE A 133 -8.11 21.36 0.56
C ILE A 133 -8.11 20.01 -0.16
N ASN A 134 -6.92 19.48 -0.48
CA ASN A 134 -6.73 18.19 -1.16
C ASN A 134 -7.41 17.04 -0.40
N ARG A 135 -7.26 17.00 0.93
CA ARG A 135 -7.93 16.03 1.80
C ARG A 135 -9.45 16.10 1.65
N ASN A 136 -10.03 17.30 1.71
CA ASN A 136 -11.47 17.49 1.59
C ASN A 136 -12.00 17.13 0.19
N GLN A 137 -11.22 17.33 -0.85
CA GLN A 137 -11.58 16.91 -2.21
C GLN A 137 -11.67 15.38 -2.31
N ILE A 138 -10.69 14.64 -1.79
CA ILE A 138 -10.76 13.17 -1.73
C ILE A 138 -11.99 12.72 -0.94
N LEU A 139 -12.24 13.31 0.23
CA LEU A 139 -13.45 12.99 1.01
C LEU A 139 -14.73 13.23 0.20
N SER A 140 -14.79 14.33 -0.56
CA SER A 140 -15.93 14.60 -1.45
C SER A 140 -16.10 13.53 -2.53
N HIS A 141 -15.01 12.98 -3.10
CA HIS A 141 -15.09 11.85 -4.02
C HIS A 141 -15.68 10.61 -3.34
N LEU A 142 -15.21 10.28 -2.12
CA LEU A 142 -15.72 9.12 -1.37
C LEU A 142 -17.19 9.27 -0.97
N GLU A 143 -17.62 10.48 -0.63
CA GLU A 143 -19.03 10.78 -0.29
C GLU A 143 -19.94 10.70 -1.52
N LYS A 144 -19.47 11.17 -2.68
CA LYS A 144 -20.23 11.14 -3.93
C LYS A 144 -20.35 9.73 -4.49
N GLN A 145 -19.29 8.93 -4.34
CA GLN A 145 -19.19 7.60 -4.94
C GLN A 145 -18.79 6.55 -3.88
N PRO A 146 -19.73 6.11 -3.02
CA PRO A 146 -19.48 5.09 -2.00
C PRO A 146 -18.90 3.78 -2.55
N GLU A 147 -19.17 3.48 -3.82
CA GLU A 147 -18.62 2.39 -4.62
C GLU A 147 -17.08 2.32 -4.59
N LEU A 148 -16.39 3.46 -4.49
CA LEU A 148 -14.93 3.51 -4.42
C LEU A 148 -14.38 2.81 -3.17
N THR A 149 -15.18 2.75 -2.11
CA THR A 149 -14.84 2.06 -0.86
C THR A 149 -15.59 0.73 -0.69
N ARG A 150 -16.28 0.27 -1.75
CA ARG A 150 -17.07 -0.96 -1.71
C ARG A 150 -16.16 -2.15 -1.42
N GLY A 151 -16.43 -2.84 -0.31
CA GLY A 151 -15.62 -3.96 0.16
C GLY A 151 -14.76 -3.63 1.38
N LEU A 152 -14.65 -2.35 1.76
CA LEU A 152 -14.07 -1.95 3.03
C LEU A 152 -15.13 -2.05 4.15
N PRO A 153 -14.76 -2.56 5.34
CA PRO A 153 -15.62 -2.46 6.52
C PRO A 153 -15.92 -1.00 6.87
N GLU A 154 -17.13 -0.72 7.36
CA GLU A 154 -17.53 0.64 7.75
C GLU A 154 -16.57 1.26 8.79
N GLU A 155 -16.13 0.45 9.75
CA GLU A 155 -15.12 0.84 10.75
C GLU A 155 -13.81 1.30 10.12
N TYR A 156 -13.42 0.71 8.99
CA TYR A 156 -12.21 1.09 8.26
C TYR A 156 -12.38 2.43 7.54
N VAL A 157 -13.57 2.68 6.96
CA VAL A 157 -13.90 3.98 6.36
C VAL A 157 -13.92 5.08 7.42
N GLN A 158 -14.50 4.81 8.58
CA GLN A 158 -14.48 5.74 9.72
C GLN A 158 -13.06 6.00 10.21
N PHE A 159 -12.22 4.96 10.28
CA PHE A 159 -10.79 5.12 10.59
C PHE A 159 -10.09 6.03 9.58
N LEU A 160 -10.27 5.80 8.27
CA LEU A 160 -9.71 6.64 7.23
C LEU A 160 -10.15 8.11 7.39
N GLN A 161 -11.43 8.36 7.64
CA GLN A 161 -11.98 9.70 7.86
C GLN A 161 -11.47 10.37 9.14
N SER A 162 -11.05 9.60 10.14
CA SER A 162 -10.51 10.09 11.40
C SER A 162 -9.05 10.56 11.32
N LEU A 163 -8.33 10.24 10.24
CA LEU A 163 -6.95 10.66 10.04
C LEU A 163 -6.89 12.17 9.79
N GLU A 164 -6.30 12.90 10.74
CA GLU A 164 -6.18 14.36 10.69
C GLU A 164 -5.05 14.83 9.75
N GLN A 165 -3.94 14.09 9.73
CA GLN A 165 -2.79 14.43 8.89
C GLN A 165 -3.01 13.99 7.44
N THR A 166 -2.77 14.90 6.49
CA THR A 166 -3.01 14.67 5.06
C THR A 166 -2.13 13.58 4.48
N GLY A 167 -0.83 13.54 4.81
CA GLY A 167 0.09 12.49 4.33
C GLY A 167 -0.41 11.07 4.66
N PRO A 168 -0.58 10.73 5.94
CA PRO A 168 -1.14 9.45 6.36
C PRO A 168 -2.53 9.15 5.78
N PHE A 169 -3.41 10.15 5.69
CA PHE A 169 -4.72 10.00 5.07
C PHE A 169 -4.61 9.57 3.60
N ILE A 170 -3.78 10.26 2.81
CA ILE A 170 -3.57 9.94 1.39
C ILE A 170 -2.96 8.55 1.24
N ASP A 171 -1.96 8.21 2.04
CA ASP A 171 -1.29 6.90 1.96
C ASP A 171 -2.26 5.74 2.24
N VAL A 172 -3.10 5.87 3.28
CA VAL A 172 -4.12 4.85 3.59
C VAL A 172 -5.21 4.82 2.53
N ALA A 173 -5.67 5.97 2.04
CA ALA A 173 -6.67 6.05 0.97
C ALA A 173 -6.18 5.34 -0.31
N ILE A 174 -4.95 5.61 -0.75
CA ILE A 174 -4.34 4.95 -1.90
C ILE A 174 -4.28 3.44 -1.69
N HIS A 175 -3.81 3.00 -0.52
CA HIS A 175 -3.68 1.58 -0.21
C HIS A 175 -5.03 0.85 -0.31
N SER A 176 -6.11 1.47 0.15
CA SER A 176 -7.42 0.84 0.25
C SER A 176 -8.24 0.91 -1.04
N ILE A 177 -8.09 1.97 -1.83
CA ILE A 177 -8.97 2.28 -2.97
C ILE A 177 -8.28 1.99 -4.31
N CYS A 178 -6.97 2.21 -4.43
CA CYS A 178 -6.28 1.98 -5.70
C CYS A 178 -6.01 0.47 -5.88
N HIS A 179 -6.70 -0.19 -6.81
CA HIS A 179 -6.51 -1.63 -7.02
C HIS A 179 -5.52 -1.97 -8.13
N ASP A 180 -5.11 -0.99 -8.94
CA ASP A 180 -4.11 -1.15 -10.00
C ASP A 180 -2.70 -1.14 -9.38
N PRO A 181 -1.95 -2.27 -9.45
CA PRO A 181 -0.61 -2.36 -8.86
C PRO A 181 0.40 -1.39 -9.48
N ALA A 182 0.31 -1.12 -10.78
CA ALA A 182 1.23 -0.23 -11.47
C ALA A 182 0.99 1.23 -11.04
N ILE A 183 -0.27 1.64 -10.90
CA ILE A 183 -0.61 2.97 -10.37
C ILE A 183 -0.19 3.08 -8.90
N LYS A 184 -0.45 2.04 -8.08
CA LYS A 184 0.00 1.99 -6.69
C LYS A 184 1.52 2.13 -6.56
N GLN A 185 2.29 1.40 -7.37
CA GLN A 185 3.75 1.48 -7.34
C GLN A 185 4.23 2.89 -7.72
N ARG A 186 3.67 3.48 -8.78
CA ARG A 186 3.96 4.87 -9.16
C ARG A 186 3.63 5.88 -8.05
N LEU A 187 2.51 5.70 -7.36
CA LEU A 187 2.12 6.53 -6.22
C LEU A 187 3.06 6.34 -5.01
N LEU A 188 3.54 5.12 -4.76
CA LEU A 188 4.53 4.85 -3.73
C LEU A 188 5.85 5.57 -4.01
N GLU A 189 6.27 5.56 -5.29
CA GLU A 189 7.51 6.18 -5.77
C GLU A 189 7.48 7.72 -5.83
N THR A 190 6.28 8.31 -5.74
CA THR A 190 6.12 9.77 -5.75
C THR A 190 6.25 10.32 -4.33
N LEU A 191 7.42 10.86 -3.97
CA LEU A 191 7.70 11.34 -2.60
C LEU A 191 6.97 12.64 -2.24
N SER A 192 6.87 13.57 -3.18
CA SER A 192 6.15 14.84 -3.02
C SER A 192 4.65 14.60 -2.79
N LEU A 193 4.14 15.08 -1.66
CA LEU A 193 2.73 14.89 -1.28
C LEU A 193 1.77 15.52 -2.30
N GLY A 194 2.09 16.73 -2.80
CA GLY A 194 1.30 17.43 -3.80
C GLY A 194 1.18 16.66 -5.11
N HIS A 195 2.31 16.22 -5.69
CA HIS A 195 2.28 15.42 -6.92
C HIS A 195 1.60 14.06 -6.71
N ARG A 196 1.79 13.43 -5.54
CA ARG A 196 1.13 12.17 -5.21
C ARG A 196 -0.39 12.33 -5.15
N TYR A 197 -0.86 13.43 -4.56
CA TYR A 197 -2.27 13.82 -4.57
C TYR A 197 -2.81 13.95 -6.00
N GLU A 198 -2.14 14.72 -6.87
CA GLU A 198 -2.62 14.95 -8.25
C GLU A 198 -2.78 13.64 -9.04
N ILE A 199 -1.83 12.71 -8.89
CA ILE A 199 -1.91 11.40 -9.53
C ILE A 199 -3.09 10.61 -8.97
N PHE A 200 -3.30 10.65 -7.65
CA PHE A 200 -4.38 9.91 -7.01
C PHE A 200 -5.76 10.50 -7.34
N GLU A 201 -5.90 11.82 -7.37
CA GLU A 201 -7.14 12.51 -7.79
C GLU A 201 -7.50 12.13 -9.24
N GLN A 202 -6.53 12.14 -10.15
CA GLN A 202 -6.75 11.69 -11.53
C GLN A 202 -7.19 10.23 -11.62
N PHE A 203 -6.69 9.37 -10.73
CA PHE A 203 -7.14 7.99 -10.62
C PHE A 203 -8.60 7.93 -10.14
N LEU A 204 -8.97 8.67 -9.08
CA LEU A 204 -10.33 8.71 -8.56
C LEU A 204 -11.34 9.17 -9.61
N ILE A 205 -11.04 10.26 -10.32
CA ILE A 205 -11.91 10.80 -11.39
C ILE A 205 -12.16 9.74 -12.50
N LYS A 206 -11.12 8.97 -12.86
CA LYS A 206 -11.25 7.91 -13.87
C LYS A 206 -12.10 6.74 -13.35
N GLU A 207 -11.91 6.36 -12.10
CA GLU A 207 -12.69 5.29 -11.48
C GLU A 207 -14.16 5.68 -11.30
N GLU A 208 -14.46 6.92 -10.91
CA GLU A 208 -15.83 7.46 -10.90
C GLU A 208 -16.47 7.37 -12.27
N ALA A 209 -15.80 7.85 -13.32
CA ALA A 209 -16.31 7.78 -14.69
C ALA A 209 -16.51 6.32 -15.16
N ARG A 210 -15.65 5.39 -14.73
CA ARG A 210 -15.77 3.96 -15.02
C ARG A 210 -17.00 3.35 -14.35
N LEU A 211 -17.25 3.70 -13.08
CA LEU A 211 -18.40 3.25 -12.32
C LEU A 211 -19.71 3.81 -12.90
N ASP A 212 -19.75 5.11 -13.21
CA ASP A 212 -20.89 5.76 -13.88
C ASP A 212 -21.25 5.09 -15.21
N LEU A 213 -20.24 4.72 -16.00
CA LEU A 213 -20.44 4.03 -17.27
C LEU A 213 -20.99 2.62 -17.03
N PHE A 214 -20.45 1.90 -16.04
CA PHE A 214 -20.91 0.58 -15.68
C PHE A 214 -22.37 0.57 -15.24
N ASP A 215 -22.78 1.53 -14.41
CA ASP A 215 -24.16 1.68 -13.94
C ASP A 215 -25.12 2.03 -15.08
N LYS A 216 -24.73 2.90 -16.02
CA LYS A 216 -25.53 3.20 -17.23
C LYS A 216 -25.75 1.97 -18.09
N LEU A 217 -24.71 1.15 -18.28
CA LEU A 217 -24.82 -0.08 -19.07
C LEU A 217 -25.78 -1.08 -18.39
N GLN A 218 -25.65 -1.31 -17.08
CA GLN A 218 -26.55 -2.20 -16.35
C GLN A 218 -28.00 -1.68 -16.27
N GLY A 219 -28.18 -0.36 -16.16
CA GLY A 219 -29.50 0.28 -16.20
C GLY A 219 -30.19 0.09 -17.55
N SER A 220 -29.45 0.27 -18.65
CA SER A 220 -30.00 0.11 -20.01
C SER A 220 -30.42 -1.32 -20.36
N THR A 221 -29.76 -2.34 -19.77
CA THR A 221 -30.12 -3.75 -20.03
C THR A 221 -31.43 -4.16 -19.35
N ARG A 222 -31.85 -3.44 -18.29
CA ARG A 222 -33.09 -3.75 -17.54
C ARG A 222 -34.35 -3.22 -18.20
N ASP A 223 -34.24 -2.14 -18.97
CA ASP A 223 -35.37 -1.51 -19.64
C ASP A 223 -35.70 -2.21 -20.98
N ASP A 224 -34.70 -2.80 -21.66
CA ASP A 224 -34.90 -3.54 -22.92
C ASP A 224 -35.62 -4.90 -22.74
N GLU A 225 -35.65 -5.47 -21.54
CA GLU A 225 -36.40 -6.72 -21.25
C GLU A 225 -37.89 -6.49 -20.97
N ILE A 226 -38.35 -5.24 -20.84
CA ILE A 226 -39.76 -4.92 -20.52
C ILE A 226 -40.59 -4.65 -21.78
N GLU A 227 -39.99 -4.40 -22.94
CA GLU A 227 -40.72 -4.12 -24.20
C GLU A 227 -41.10 -5.36 -25.05
N LEU A 228 -40.92 -6.58 -24.54
CA LEU A 228 -41.17 -7.84 -25.29
C LEU A 228 -42.33 -8.72 -24.77
N ASN A 229 -43.29 -8.16 -24.02
CA ASN A 229 -44.54 -8.86 -23.65
C ASN A 229 -45.81 -8.14 -24.10
#